data_AF-A0A7H0KAR2-F1
#
_entry.id   AF-A0A7H0KAR2-F1
#
_cell.length_a   1.000
_cell.length_b   1.000
_cell.length_c   1.000
_cell.angle_alpha   90.00
_cell.angle_beta   90.00
_cell.angle_gamma   90.00
#
_symmetry.space_group_name_H-M   'P 1'
#
loop_
_entity.id
_entity.type
_entity.pdbx_description
1 polymer ?
#
loop_
_entity_poly.entity_id
_entity_poly.type
_entity_poly.pdbx_seq_one_letter_code
_entity_poly.pdbx_strand_id
1 'polypeptide(L)'
;MLKRTMTATIVAASLTLAACDGNIPDTPTTADTASVEEAPPPADDAAAADTAAPVAEHDNLPAPPASSRDVYAAALADPAQYFADQDDLDGTFTYDLIDVDGDAELELLLRAGKKGPAPVRVLQLFDGTLTATTDYLVDSADDTYPTVFTAGVQPGLTQYETDGTTLTATQFELHGNRLVKAFGPEETVVGNPLSGVTLIHWTPTADIAQLAEMDQPDPLTIPREGSMKQVSDIPELNGQSYRVQFGARDGEGRVPVTYPDLGCAGLLEPVHASAGEEIQDGFHENITEGTCDNGGTWHFSINESRERATYNAPTGRYHAEGPLNRAG
;
A
#
# COMPACT_ATOMS: atom_id res chain seq x y z
N MET A 1 47.63 -15.92 32.25
CA MET A 1 47.72 -15.78 30.78
C MET A 1 47.67 -17.16 30.16
N LEU A 2 46.54 -17.53 29.54
CA LEU A 2 46.47 -18.56 28.50
C LEU A 2 45.20 -18.29 27.70
N LYS A 3 45.37 -17.75 26.48
CA LYS A 3 44.28 -17.52 25.51
C LYS A 3 43.97 -18.87 24.85
N ARG A 4 42.70 -19.30 24.89
CA ARG A 4 42.17 -20.35 24.02
C ARG A 4 41.33 -19.68 22.94
N THR A 5 41.86 -19.68 21.74
CA THR A 5 41.15 -19.36 20.50
C THR A 5 40.26 -20.56 20.16
N MET A 6 38.95 -20.36 20.06
CA MET A 6 38.04 -21.34 19.45
C MET A 6 37.63 -20.82 18.08
N THR A 7 38.12 -21.51 17.06
CA THR A 7 37.67 -21.39 15.67
C THR A 7 36.33 -22.10 15.56
N ALA A 8 35.26 -21.37 15.24
CA ALA A 8 33.95 -21.95 14.93
C ALA A 8 33.85 -22.20 13.42
N THR A 9 33.85 -23.47 13.05
CA THR A 9 33.60 -23.95 11.69
C THR A 9 32.09 -23.89 11.44
N ILE A 10 31.65 -23.09 10.46
CA ILE A 10 30.26 -23.08 9.99
C ILE A 10 30.07 -24.28 9.05
N VAL A 11 29.16 -25.17 9.41
CA VAL A 11 28.69 -26.27 8.56
C VAL A 11 27.55 -25.71 7.71
N ALA A 12 27.76 -25.62 6.39
CA ALA A 12 26.70 -25.33 5.44
C ALA A 12 25.79 -26.56 5.29
N ALA A 13 24.50 -26.41 5.64
CA ALA A 13 23.48 -27.40 5.33
C ALA A 13 22.86 -27.06 3.96
N SER A 14 23.27 -27.79 2.94
CA SER A 14 22.65 -27.72 1.61
C SER A 14 21.30 -28.45 1.66
N LEU A 15 20.18 -27.72 1.60
CA LEU A 15 18.88 -28.31 1.31
C LEU A 15 18.72 -28.50 -0.20
N THR A 16 18.72 -29.76 -0.63
CA THR A 16 18.30 -30.19 -1.96
C THR A 16 16.77 -30.16 -2.05
N LEU A 17 16.19 -29.30 -2.89
CA LEU A 17 14.80 -29.45 -3.30
C LEU A 17 14.68 -30.65 -4.25
N ALA A 18 13.89 -31.63 -3.84
CA ALA A 18 13.42 -32.71 -4.70
C ALA A 18 12.28 -32.17 -5.58
N ALA A 19 12.51 -32.15 -6.89
CA ALA A 19 11.47 -32.00 -7.89
C ALA A 19 10.66 -33.30 -7.99
N CYS A 20 9.34 -33.21 -7.96
CA CYS A 20 8.44 -34.27 -8.41
C CYS A 20 7.61 -33.72 -9.58
N ASP A 21 7.88 -34.34 -10.73
CA ASP A 21 7.21 -34.24 -12.02
C ASP A 21 5.70 -34.47 -11.98
N GLY A 22 5.00 -33.92 -12.98
CA GLY A 22 3.59 -34.24 -13.24
C GLY A 22 2.95 -33.62 -14.49
N ASN A 23 3.45 -33.95 -15.69
CA ASN A 23 2.77 -33.98 -17.00
C ASN A 23 2.26 -32.69 -17.67
N ILE A 24 2.99 -32.27 -18.72
CA ILE A 24 2.45 -31.61 -19.92
C ILE A 24 2.76 -32.52 -21.11
N PRO A 25 1.80 -32.89 -21.97
CA PRO A 25 2.12 -33.57 -23.22
C PRO A 25 2.45 -32.58 -24.34
N ASP A 26 3.59 -32.83 -24.96
CA ASP A 26 4.10 -32.25 -26.19
C ASP A 26 3.11 -32.32 -27.37
N THR A 27 3.14 -31.30 -28.24
CA THR A 27 3.24 -31.56 -29.69
C THR A 27 3.99 -30.41 -30.38
N PRO A 28 4.96 -30.68 -31.30
CA PRO A 28 5.89 -29.66 -31.80
C PRO A 28 5.70 -29.27 -33.27
N THR A 29 6.53 -28.28 -33.69
CA THR A 29 7.09 -28.01 -35.04
C THR A 29 6.13 -27.35 -36.06
N THR A 30 6.47 -26.36 -36.89
CA THR A 30 7.75 -25.75 -37.33
C THR A 30 7.41 -24.43 -38.02
N ALA A 31 8.30 -23.43 -37.93
CA ALA A 31 8.33 -22.31 -38.86
C ALA A 31 8.89 -22.77 -40.21
N ASP A 32 8.30 -22.33 -41.32
CA ASP A 32 9.06 -22.21 -42.56
C ASP A 32 8.62 -20.99 -43.39
N THR A 33 9.65 -20.29 -43.84
CA THR A 33 9.67 -19.08 -44.65
C THR A 33 9.35 -19.37 -46.12
N ALA A 34 8.58 -18.51 -46.77
CA ALA A 34 8.72 -18.28 -48.22
C ALA A 34 8.26 -16.86 -48.59
N SER A 35 9.19 -16.11 -49.17
CA SER A 35 9.04 -14.77 -49.73
C SER A 35 8.77 -14.85 -51.24
N VAL A 36 7.91 -13.92 -51.69
CA VAL A 36 7.92 -13.19 -52.97
C VAL A 36 7.63 -13.97 -54.27
N GLU A 37 6.56 -13.56 -54.96
CA GLU A 37 6.62 -13.29 -56.40
C GLU A 37 5.66 -12.14 -56.77
N GLU A 38 6.25 -11.07 -57.33
CA GLU A 38 5.63 -9.87 -57.87
C GLU A 38 5.48 -10.02 -59.39
N ALA A 39 4.33 -9.64 -59.96
CA ALA A 39 4.19 -9.43 -61.40
C ALA A 39 3.17 -8.30 -61.71
N PRO A 40 3.37 -7.54 -62.81
CA PRO A 40 3.02 -6.12 -62.94
C PRO A 40 1.68 -5.85 -63.69
N PRO A 41 1.23 -4.58 -63.83
CA PRO A 41 -0.19 -4.22 -63.95
C PRO A 41 -0.66 -4.06 -65.41
N PRO A 42 -1.97 -3.87 -65.65
CA PRO A 42 -2.46 -3.16 -66.82
C PRO A 42 -3.02 -1.77 -66.46
N ALA A 43 -2.71 -0.82 -67.34
CA ALA A 43 -2.98 0.61 -67.24
C ALA A 43 -4.42 1.03 -67.64
N ASP A 44 -4.80 2.21 -67.14
CA ASP A 44 -5.74 3.25 -67.62
C ASP A 44 -6.93 2.83 -68.51
N ASP A 45 -8.16 3.21 -68.14
CA ASP A 45 -8.65 4.58 -68.29
C ASP A 45 -10.14 4.72 -67.86
N ALA A 46 -10.57 5.98 -67.71
CA ALA A 46 -11.94 6.51 -67.62
C ALA A 46 -12.58 6.76 -66.23
N ALA A 47 -12.65 8.06 -65.93
CA ALA A 47 -13.33 8.70 -64.81
C ALA A 47 -14.87 8.75 -64.92
N ALA A 48 -15.56 8.72 -63.78
CA ALA A 48 -16.81 9.45 -63.54
C ALA A 48 -17.14 9.59 -62.04
N ALA A 49 -17.14 10.86 -61.59
CA ALA A 49 -17.86 11.59 -60.53
C ALA A 49 -18.54 10.93 -59.30
N ASP A 50 -18.50 11.73 -58.21
CA ASP A 50 -19.33 11.79 -57.00
C ASP A 50 -19.22 10.62 -56.00
N THR A 51 -18.80 10.79 -54.75
CA THR A 51 -19.30 11.77 -53.77
C THR A 51 -18.30 11.86 -52.62
N ALA A 52 -17.83 13.06 -52.24
CA ALA A 52 -17.01 13.24 -51.05
C ALA A 52 -17.91 13.21 -49.79
N ALA A 53 -17.84 12.12 -49.01
CA ALA A 53 -18.28 12.12 -47.62
C ALA A 53 -17.11 12.61 -46.74
N PRO A 54 -17.34 13.49 -45.75
CA PRO A 54 -16.28 13.87 -44.83
C PRO A 54 -16.02 12.68 -43.89
N VAL A 55 -14.83 12.10 -43.96
CA VAL A 55 -14.35 11.15 -42.96
C VAL A 55 -14.00 11.97 -41.71
N ALA A 56 -14.97 12.09 -40.81
CA ALA A 56 -14.68 12.42 -39.42
C ALA A 56 -14.42 11.10 -38.68
N GLU A 57 -13.24 10.53 -38.86
CA GLU A 57 -12.68 9.63 -37.85
C GLU A 57 -12.22 10.51 -36.70
N HIS A 58 -13.17 10.84 -35.81
CA HIS A 58 -12.78 11.20 -34.45
C HIS A 58 -12.20 9.94 -33.83
N ASP A 59 -10.93 10.05 -33.47
CA ASP A 59 -10.19 9.15 -32.60
C ASP A 59 -11.11 8.56 -31.52
N ASN A 60 -11.54 7.31 -31.73
CA ASN A 60 -12.07 6.45 -30.66
C ASN A 60 -10.87 5.85 -29.91
N LEU A 61 -9.95 6.71 -29.48
CA LEU A 61 -8.99 6.32 -28.47
C LEU A 61 -9.80 6.00 -27.21
N PRO A 62 -9.58 4.84 -26.56
CA PRO A 62 -10.21 4.56 -25.29
C PRO A 62 -9.94 5.74 -24.36
N ALA A 63 -10.98 6.18 -23.63
CA ALA A 63 -10.82 7.22 -22.63
C ALA A 63 -9.63 6.83 -21.72
N PRO A 64 -8.75 7.78 -21.36
CA PRO A 64 -7.70 7.49 -20.41
C PRO A 64 -8.33 6.85 -19.16
N PRO A 65 -7.66 5.88 -18.53
CA PRO A 65 -8.16 5.30 -17.30
C PRO A 65 -8.47 6.43 -16.31
N ALA A 66 -9.62 6.31 -15.62
CA ALA A 66 -10.03 7.31 -14.64
C ALA A 66 -8.93 7.46 -13.58
N SER A 67 -8.57 8.70 -13.25
CA SER A 67 -7.60 8.95 -12.18
C SER A 67 -8.20 8.48 -10.84
N SER A 68 -7.36 8.11 -9.87
CA SER A 68 -7.84 7.74 -8.53
C SER A 68 -8.72 8.82 -7.91
N ARG A 69 -8.39 10.09 -8.20
CA ARG A 69 -9.21 11.25 -7.86
C ARG A 69 -10.61 11.21 -8.45
N ASP A 70 -10.75 10.91 -9.74
CA ASP A 70 -12.06 10.83 -10.39
C ASP A 70 -12.91 9.69 -9.80
N VAL A 71 -12.26 8.57 -9.46
CA VAL A 71 -12.92 7.42 -8.85
C VAL A 71 -13.42 7.76 -7.44
N TYR A 72 -12.59 8.41 -6.61
CA TYR A 72 -13.01 8.88 -5.28
C TYR A 72 -14.07 9.98 -5.36
N ALA A 73 -13.97 10.91 -6.32
CA ALA A 73 -15.01 11.92 -6.54
C ALA A 73 -16.37 11.28 -6.88
N ALA A 74 -16.38 10.20 -7.68
CA ALA A 74 -17.60 9.44 -7.96
C ALA A 74 -18.14 8.74 -6.71
N ALA A 75 -17.27 8.16 -5.88
CA ALA A 75 -17.65 7.54 -4.60
C ALA A 75 -18.30 8.56 -3.65
N LEU A 76 -17.73 9.78 -3.56
CA LEU A 76 -18.26 10.87 -2.74
C LEU A 76 -19.59 11.45 -3.26
N ALA A 77 -19.93 11.24 -4.53
CA ALA A 77 -21.19 11.70 -5.10
C ALA A 77 -22.39 10.82 -4.72
N ASP A 78 -22.15 9.55 -4.39
CA ASP A 78 -23.15 8.61 -3.85
C ASP A 78 -22.55 7.78 -2.71
N PRO A 79 -22.27 8.40 -1.55
CA PRO A 79 -21.58 7.74 -0.45
C PRO A 79 -22.46 6.72 0.28
N ALA A 80 -23.79 6.82 0.13
CA ALA A 80 -24.74 5.94 0.80
C ALA A 80 -24.64 4.49 0.35
N GLN A 81 -24.22 4.23 -0.90
CA GLN A 81 -24.08 2.88 -1.44
C GLN A 81 -23.10 2.01 -0.63
N TYR A 82 -22.08 2.63 -0.01
CA TYR A 82 -21.07 1.95 0.80
C TYR A 82 -21.57 1.61 2.21
N PHE A 83 -22.77 2.06 2.59
CA PHE A 83 -23.38 1.78 3.88
C PHE A 83 -24.81 1.23 3.72
N ALA A 84 -25.13 0.64 2.56
CA ALA A 84 -26.46 0.09 2.29
C ALA A 84 -26.86 -1.04 3.26
N ASP A 85 -25.89 -1.65 3.95
CA ASP A 85 -26.07 -2.64 5.01
C ASP A 85 -26.17 -2.05 6.43
N GLN A 86 -26.16 -0.72 6.57
CA GLN A 86 -26.38 -0.03 7.84
C GLN A 86 -27.78 0.60 7.92
N ASP A 87 -28.46 0.34 9.05
CA ASP A 87 -29.71 1.01 9.41
C ASP A 87 -29.46 2.32 10.17
N ASP A 88 -30.48 3.16 10.27
CA ASP A 88 -30.54 4.39 11.09
C ASP A 88 -29.48 5.46 10.77
N LEU A 89 -28.97 5.50 9.54
CA LEU A 89 -28.13 6.61 9.06
C LEU A 89 -28.94 7.91 8.98
N ASP A 90 -28.33 9.04 9.33
CA ASP A 90 -28.98 10.37 9.27
C ASP A 90 -28.87 11.04 7.89
N GLY A 91 -28.16 10.40 6.96
CA GLY A 91 -27.97 10.86 5.58
C GLY A 91 -26.83 11.88 5.41
N THR A 92 -26.07 12.17 6.45
CA THR A 92 -24.84 12.97 6.36
C THR A 92 -23.62 12.06 6.17
N PHE A 93 -22.62 12.54 5.44
CA PHE A 93 -21.39 11.81 5.18
C PHE A 93 -20.21 12.76 5.17
N THR A 94 -19.11 12.31 5.75
CA THR A 94 -17.82 13.00 5.76
C THR A 94 -16.72 12.05 5.31
N TYR A 95 -15.58 12.58 4.89
CA TYR A 95 -14.43 11.78 4.47
C TYR A 95 -13.11 12.40 4.93
N ASP A 96 -12.05 11.61 4.84
CA ASP A 96 -10.66 12.04 4.94
C ASP A 96 -9.80 11.21 3.98
N LEU A 97 -8.58 11.66 3.66
CA LEU A 97 -7.61 10.95 2.82
C LEU A 97 -6.37 10.61 3.63
N ILE A 98 -6.06 9.32 3.78
CA ILE A 98 -4.94 8.85 4.60
C ILE A 98 -4.32 7.62 3.96
N ASP A 99 -2.99 7.57 3.95
CA ASP A 99 -2.18 6.38 3.68
C ASP A 99 -2.25 5.44 4.88
N VAL A 100 -3.22 4.52 4.85
CA VAL A 100 -3.59 3.60 5.93
C VAL A 100 -2.64 2.43 6.02
N ASP A 101 -2.20 1.90 4.89
CA ASP A 101 -1.33 0.73 4.80
C ASP A 101 0.16 1.09 4.57
N GLY A 102 0.50 2.35 4.37
CA GLY A 102 1.88 2.77 4.20
C GLY A 102 2.48 2.40 2.85
N ASP A 103 1.65 2.14 1.84
CA ASP A 103 2.08 1.96 0.45
C ASP A 103 2.36 3.30 -0.26
N ALA A 104 2.18 4.43 0.45
CA ALA A 104 2.33 5.80 -0.03
C ALA A 104 1.33 6.23 -1.12
N GLU A 105 0.24 5.49 -1.27
CA GLU A 105 -1.01 5.93 -1.88
C GLU A 105 -1.98 6.41 -0.78
N LEU A 106 -3.08 7.06 -1.17
CA LEU A 106 -4.07 7.57 -0.22
C LEU A 106 -5.35 6.76 -0.32
N GLU A 107 -5.82 6.23 0.82
CA GLU A 107 -7.13 5.64 0.94
C GLU A 107 -8.16 6.70 1.36
N LEU A 108 -9.39 6.52 0.88
CA LEU A 108 -10.50 7.35 1.29
C LEU A 108 -11.20 6.72 2.50
N LEU A 109 -11.09 7.38 3.64
CA LEU A 109 -11.88 7.04 4.82
C LEU A 109 -13.24 7.72 4.66
N LEU A 110 -14.31 6.94 4.60
CA LEU A 110 -15.68 7.43 4.51
C LEU A 110 -16.41 7.18 5.84
N ARG A 111 -17.00 8.22 6.42
CA ARG A 111 -17.80 8.16 7.64
C ARG A 111 -19.26 8.49 7.34
N ALA A 112 -20.17 7.64 7.80
CA ALA A 112 -21.60 7.91 7.72
C ALA A 112 -22.14 8.45 9.05
N GLY A 113 -22.89 9.55 8.98
CA GLY A 113 -23.59 10.11 10.11
C GLY A 113 -24.70 9.18 10.61
N LYS A 114 -24.76 9.01 11.93
CA LYS A 114 -25.71 8.14 12.61
C LYS A 114 -26.01 8.70 13.98
N LYS A 115 -27.21 8.42 14.50
CA LYS A 115 -27.53 8.73 15.90
C LYS A 115 -26.75 7.79 16.82
N GLY A 116 -25.65 8.28 17.38
CA GLY A 116 -24.70 7.47 18.14
C GLY A 116 -23.43 7.20 17.33
N PRO A 117 -22.67 6.15 17.66
CA PRO A 117 -21.38 5.92 17.03
C PRO A 117 -21.51 5.77 15.51
N ALA A 118 -20.65 6.48 14.78
CA ALA A 118 -20.68 6.63 13.33
C ALA A 118 -19.80 5.59 12.67
N PRO A 119 -20.33 4.73 11.77
CA PRO A 119 -19.51 3.74 11.09
C PRO A 119 -18.57 4.42 10.08
N VAL A 120 -17.35 3.90 10.01
CA VAL A 120 -16.31 4.31 9.07
C VAL A 120 -15.89 3.12 8.21
N ARG A 121 -15.76 3.33 6.91
CA ARG A 121 -15.18 2.39 5.95
C ARG A 121 -13.95 2.99 5.29
N VAL A 122 -13.01 2.13 4.93
CA VAL A 122 -11.85 2.51 4.11
C VAL A 122 -12.14 2.08 2.67
N LEU A 123 -11.93 2.99 1.73
CA LEU A 123 -12.04 2.75 0.30
C LEU A 123 -10.65 2.87 -0.32
N GLN A 124 -10.24 1.87 -1.07
CA GLN A 124 -8.94 1.82 -1.74
C GLN A 124 -9.14 1.52 -3.24
N LEU A 125 -8.27 2.06 -4.07
CA LEU A 125 -8.24 1.76 -5.49
C LEU A 125 -7.14 0.74 -5.77
N PHE A 126 -7.51 -0.46 -6.22
CA PHE A 126 -6.55 -1.49 -6.60
C PHE A 126 -6.76 -1.91 -8.05
N ASP A 127 -5.72 -1.85 -8.88
CA ASP A 127 -5.77 -2.18 -10.31
C ASP A 127 -6.95 -1.50 -11.04
N GLY A 128 -7.24 -0.25 -10.66
CA GLY A 128 -8.37 0.53 -11.20
C GLY A 128 -9.76 0.11 -10.70
N THR A 129 -9.83 -0.82 -9.74
CA THR A 129 -11.07 -1.25 -9.09
C THR A 129 -11.17 -0.65 -7.70
N LEU A 130 -12.23 0.11 -7.46
CA LEU A 130 -12.52 0.65 -6.13
C LEU A 130 -13.12 -0.45 -5.26
N THR A 131 -12.48 -0.73 -4.13
CA THR A 131 -12.99 -1.65 -3.12
C THR A 131 -13.24 -0.89 -1.82
N ALA A 132 -14.20 -1.36 -1.03
CA ALA A 132 -14.48 -0.82 0.29
C ALA A 132 -14.33 -1.95 1.32
N THR A 133 -13.90 -1.60 2.53
CA THR A 133 -13.79 -2.57 3.61
C THR A 133 -15.15 -3.22 3.90
N THR A 134 -15.14 -4.53 4.16
CA THR A 134 -16.34 -5.25 4.62
C THR A 134 -16.61 -5.00 6.10
N ASP A 135 -15.55 -4.74 6.86
CA ASP A 135 -15.59 -4.41 8.27
C ASP A 135 -15.73 -2.89 8.47
N TYR A 136 -16.16 -2.49 9.67
CA TYR A 136 -16.33 -1.09 10.04
C TYR A 136 -15.47 -0.74 11.24
N LEU A 137 -14.89 0.46 11.22
CA LEU A 137 -14.53 1.15 12.45
C LEU A 137 -15.72 1.96 12.95
N VAL A 138 -15.65 2.33 14.21
CA VAL A 138 -16.69 3.09 14.89
C VAL A 138 -16.09 4.37 15.44
N ASP A 139 -16.48 5.50 14.85
CA ASP A 139 -16.09 6.82 15.32
C ASP A 139 -17.11 7.36 16.34
N SER A 140 -16.62 8.01 17.39
CA SER A 140 -17.52 8.54 18.42
C SER A 140 -18.36 9.70 17.87
N ALA A 141 -19.61 9.78 18.32
CA ALA A 141 -20.57 10.81 17.90
C ALA A 141 -20.33 12.17 18.57
N ASP A 142 -19.55 12.19 19.65
CA ASP A 142 -19.45 13.31 20.58
C ASP A 142 -18.06 13.98 20.58
N ASP A 143 -17.18 13.60 19.65
CA ASP A 143 -15.78 14.03 19.54
C ASP A 143 -14.94 13.82 20.82
N THR A 144 -15.47 13.14 21.85
CA THR A 144 -14.77 12.96 23.13
C THR A 144 -13.63 11.94 22.98
N TYR A 145 -13.79 10.94 22.09
CA TYR A 145 -12.78 9.94 21.74
C TYR A 145 -12.93 9.52 20.26
N PRO A 146 -12.36 10.28 19.31
CA PRO A 146 -12.47 9.94 17.89
C PRO A 146 -11.69 8.66 17.56
N THR A 147 -12.11 7.94 16.52
CA THR A 147 -11.18 7.05 15.79
C THR A 147 -10.04 7.93 15.30
N VAL A 148 -8.80 7.52 15.56
CA VAL A 148 -7.62 8.25 15.07
C VAL A 148 -6.83 7.35 14.13
N PHE A 149 -6.16 7.96 13.18
CA PHE A 149 -5.09 7.28 12.49
C PHE A 149 -3.82 7.39 13.33
N THR A 150 -3.18 6.25 13.58
CA THR A 150 -1.89 6.25 14.24
C THR A 150 -0.88 5.76 13.23
N ALA A 151 -0.06 6.69 12.73
CA ALA A 151 1.26 6.36 12.18
C ALA A 151 2.18 5.92 13.33
N GLY A 152 1.80 4.84 14.03
CA GLY A 152 2.51 4.32 15.18
C GLY A 152 3.80 3.64 14.76
N VAL A 153 4.14 2.54 15.42
CA VAL A 153 5.21 1.65 14.95
C VAL A 153 4.84 1.07 13.58
N GLN A 154 3.56 0.83 13.31
CA GLN A 154 3.02 0.42 12.01
C GLN A 154 1.93 1.43 11.57
N PRO A 155 1.79 1.71 10.27
CA PRO A 155 0.63 2.44 9.77
C PRO A 155 -0.64 1.62 9.98
N GLY A 156 -1.74 2.33 10.18
CA GLY A 156 -3.04 1.73 10.42
C GLY A 156 -3.94 2.62 11.28
N LEU A 157 -5.09 2.09 11.65
CA LEU A 157 -6.14 2.84 12.32
C LEU A 157 -6.26 2.41 13.78
N THR A 158 -6.27 3.37 14.70
CA THR A 158 -6.54 3.10 16.12
C THR A 158 -7.95 3.55 16.48
N GLN A 159 -8.75 2.60 16.92
CA GLN A 159 -10.04 2.88 17.51
C GLN A 159 -9.89 3.06 19.02
N TYR A 160 -10.41 4.17 19.54
CA TYR A 160 -10.55 4.39 20.98
C TYR A 160 -11.99 4.15 21.41
N GLU A 161 -12.17 3.36 22.45
CA GLU A 161 -13.47 3.09 23.06
C GLU A 161 -13.41 3.44 24.55
N THR A 162 -14.51 3.97 25.08
CA THR A 162 -14.63 4.22 26.53
C THR A 162 -15.87 3.58 27.11
N ASP A 163 -15.75 3.07 28.34
CA ASP A 163 -16.89 2.66 29.17
C ASP A 163 -17.31 3.74 30.19
N GLY A 164 -16.71 4.94 30.10
CA GLY A 164 -16.90 6.06 31.02
C GLY A 164 -15.90 6.11 32.18
N THR A 165 -15.16 5.04 32.44
CA THR A 165 -14.09 4.99 33.46
C THR A 165 -12.74 4.58 32.89
N THR A 166 -12.74 3.84 31.80
CA THR A 166 -11.58 3.29 31.13
C THR A 166 -11.60 3.74 29.66
N LEU A 167 -10.42 4.03 29.11
CA LEU A 167 -10.23 4.18 27.67
C LEU A 167 -9.43 2.97 27.18
N THR A 168 -9.94 2.29 26.17
CA THR A 168 -9.26 1.18 25.49
C THR A 168 -8.89 1.55 24.07
N ALA A 169 -7.70 1.18 23.65
CA ALA A 169 -7.20 1.38 22.29
C ALA A 169 -7.04 0.05 21.55
N THR A 170 -7.55 -0.05 20.33
CA THR A 170 -7.36 -1.21 19.44
C THR A 170 -6.78 -0.74 18.11
N GLN A 171 -5.69 -1.35 17.67
CA GLN A 171 -5.05 -1.07 16.38
C GLN A 171 -5.55 -2.04 15.31
N PHE A 172 -5.87 -1.52 14.14
CA PHE A 172 -6.26 -2.25 12.94
C PHE A 172 -5.30 -1.93 11.80
N GLU A 173 -4.99 -2.95 11.01
CA GLU A 173 -4.27 -2.86 9.74
C GLU A 173 -5.24 -3.14 8.60
N LEU A 174 -4.96 -2.56 7.43
CA LEU A 174 -5.70 -2.81 6.19
C LEU A 174 -5.04 -3.97 5.45
N HIS A 175 -5.81 -5.05 5.23
CA HIS A 175 -5.37 -6.24 4.52
C HIS A 175 -6.37 -6.50 3.40
N GLY A 176 -6.09 -5.97 2.21
CA GLY A 176 -7.06 -5.94 1.12
C GLY A 176 -8.34 -5.23 1.56
N ASN A 177 -9.51 -5.84 1.37
CA ASN A 177 -10.78 -5.24 1.75
C ASN A 177 -11.21 -5.49 3.22
N ARG A 178 -10.27 -5.76 4.13
CA ARG A 178 -10.56 -6.07 5.54
C ARG A 178 -9.72 -5.26 6.49
N LEU A 179 -10.32 -4.94 7.64
CA LEU A 179 -9.62 -4.35 8.78
C LEU A 179 -9.28 -5.46 9.77
N VAL A 180 -8.00 -5.80 9.85
CA VAL A 180 -7.50 -6.88 10.71
C VAL A 180 -6.98 -6.29 11.99
N LYS A 181 -7.45 -6.80 13.12
CA LYS A 181 -6.96 -6.39 14.43
C LYS A 181 -5.49 -6.81 14.60
N ALA A 182 -4.60 -5.84 14.64
CA ALA A 182 -3.18 -6.05 14.90
C ALA A 182 -2.89 -6.11 16.40
N PHE A 183 -3.52 -5.24 17.20
CA PHE A 183 -3.22 -5.13 18.64
C PHE A 183 -4.39 -4.61 19.49
N GLY A 184 -4.36 -4.88 20.81
CA GLY A 184 -5.33 -4.39 21.81
C GLY A 184 -6.46 -5.38 22.15
N PRO A 185 -7.53 -4.95 22.85
CA PRO A 185 -7.67 -3.64 23.48
C PRO A 185 -6.67 -3.49 24.65
N GLU A 186 -6.00 -2.35 24.72
CA GLU A 186 -5.18 -1.98 25.88
C GLU A 186 -5.76 -0.76 26.61
N GLU A 187 -5.71 -0.78 27.94
CA GLU A 187 -6.03 0.40 28.75
C GLU A 187 -4.98 1.49 28.51
N THR A 188 -5.43 2.68 28.11
CA THR A 188 -4.55 3.84 27.90
C THR A 188 -5.07 5.07 28.63
N VAL A 189 -4.16 5.95 29.03
CA VAL A 189 -4.49 7.20 29.74
C VAL A 189 -4.62 8.33 28.72
N VAL A 190 -5.83 8.88 28.58
CA VAL A 190 -6.13 10.09 27.80
C VAL A 190 -5.32 11.25 28.39
N GLY A 191 -4.33 11.76 27.65
CA GLY A 191 -3.63 12.99 28.06
C GLY A 191 -2.15 13.08 27.73
N ASN A 192 -1.50 11.99 27.29
CA ASN A 192 -0.26 12.15 26.55
C ASN A 192 -0.63 12.47 25.10
N PRO A 193 -0.25 13.63 24.55
CA PRO A 193 -0.27 13.77 23.10
C PRO A 193 0.61 12.65 22.57
N LEU A 194 0.01 11.72 21.84
CA LEU A 194 0.77 10.72 21.09
C LEU A 194 1.53 11.54 20.06
N SER A 195 2.79 11.87 20.37
CA SER A 195 3.69 12.62 19.50
C SER A 195 4.06 11.72 18.32
N GLY A 196 3.09 11.48 17.43
CA GLY A 196 3.14 10.49 16.36
C GLY A 196 1.79 10.05 15.77
N VAL A 197 0.67 10.72 16.04
CA VAL A 197 -0.62 10.44 15.38
C VAL A 197 -0.93 11.47 14.29
N THR A 198 -1.51 11.04 13.17
CA THR A 198 -2.20 11.95 12.25
C THR A 198 -3.65 11.96 12.67
N LEU A 199 -4.19 13.12 13.02
CA LEU A 199 -5.61 13.21 13.36
C LEU A 199 -6.43 13.06 12.09
N ILE A 200 -7.52 12.30 12.18
CA ILE A 200 -8.50 12.21 11.10
C ILE A 200 -9.28 13.54 11.07
N HIS A 201 -9.34 14.14 9.89
CA HIS A 201 -10.02 15.40 9.63
C HIS A 201 -11.27 15.15 8.78
N TRP A 202 -12.44 15.10 9.42
CA TRP A 202 -13.69 14.83 8.73
C TRP A 202 -14.19 16.02 7.90
N THR A 203 -14.02 15.93 6.58
CA THR A 203 -14.50 16.89 5.59
C THR A 203 -15.88 16.46 5.05
N PRO A 204 -16.88 17.35 4.95
CA PRO A 204 -18.16 16.99 4.32
C PRO A 204 -17.98 16.48 2.89
N THR A 205 -18.66 15.40 2.50
CA THR A 205 -18.55 14.82 1.13
C THR A 205 -18.99 15.77 0.01
N ALA A 206 -19.77 16.81 0.34
CA ALA A 206 -20.11 17.88 -0.59
C ALA A 206 -18.93 18.83 -0.91
N ASP A 207 -17.89 18.84 -0.08
CA ASP A 207 -16.65 19.58 -0.30
C ASP A 207 -15.54 18.64 -0.78
N ILE A 208 -15.32 18.60 -2.08
CA ILE A 208 -14.31 17.74 -2.73
C ILE A 208 -12.93 18.41 -2.84
N ALA A 209 -12.70 19.57 -2.19
CA ALA A 209 -11.45 20.30 -2.31
C ALA A 209 -10.23 19.50 -1.82
N GLN A 210 -10.42 18.67 -0.79
CA GLN A 210 -9.35 17.84 -0.21
C GLN A 210 -8.82 16.79 -1.20
N LEU A 211 -9.63 16.37 -2.20
CA LEU A 211 -9.16 15.47 -3.26
C LEU A 211 -7.97 16.03 -4.07
N ALA A 212 -7.66 17.33 -3.97
CA ALA A 212 -6.45 17.90 -4.54
C ALA A 212 -5.15 17.37 -3.89
N GLU A 213 -5.22 16.77 -2.71
CA GLU A 213 -4.09 16.08 -2.07
C GLU A 213 -3.62 14.87 -2.90
N MET A 214 -4.52 14.25 -3.67
CA MET A 214 -4.17 13.14 -4.58
C MET A 214 -3.39 13.60 -5.82
N ASP A 215 -3.39 14.91 -6.12
CA ASP A 215 -2.58 15.45 -7.21
C ASP A 215 -1.13 15.73 -6.77
N GLN A 216 -0.82 15.57 -5.48
CA GLN A 216 0.55 15.76 -5.00
C GLN A 216 1.46 14.71 -5.65
N PRO A 217 2.70 15.10 -5.99
CA PRO A 217 3.64 14.16 -6.57
C PRO A 217 3.92 13.03 -5.57
N ASP A 218 3.95 11.81 -6.08
CA ASP A 218 4.30 10.62 -5.30
C ASP A 218 5.58 10.88 -4.49
N PRO A 219 5.53 10.76 -3.14
CA PRO A 219 6.62 11.10 -2.26
C PRO A 219 7.88 10.24 -2.46
N LEU A 220 7.73 9.03 -3.01
CA LEU A 220 8.81 8.08 -3.28
C LEU A 220 9.48 8.29 -4.63
N THR A 221 9.07 9.28 -5.42
CA THR A 221 9.82 9.70 -6.63
C THR A 221 11.16 10.37 -6.30
N ILE A 222 11.36 10.76 -5.04
CA ILE A 222 12.62 11.32 -4.54
C ILE A 222 13.28 10.26 -3.65
N PRO A 223 14.57 9.94 -3.80
CA PRO A 223 15.28 9.01 -2.92
C PRO A 223 15.22 9.39 -1.44
N ARG A 224 15.28 8.39 -0.55
CA ARG A 224 15.26 8.56 0.91
C ARG A 224 16.37 7.74 1.56
N GLU A 225 16.84 8.20 2.71
CA GLU A 225 17.68 7.39 3.59
C GLU A 225 17.32 7.59 5.06
N GLY A 226 17.57 6.55 5.86
CA GLY A 226 17.27 6.55 7.29
C GLY A 226 18.17 5.61 8.07
N SER A 227 18.20 5.82 9.38
CA SER A 227 18.79 4.87 10.33
C SER A 227 17.65 4.19 11.07
N MET A 228 17.51 2.88 10.85
CA MET A 228 16.41 2.08 11.38
C MET A 228 16.85 1.44 12.68
N LYS A 229 16.09 1.66 13.75
CA LYS A 229 16.32 1.03 15.04
C LYS A 229 15.47 -0.23 15.15
N GLN A 230 16.11 -1.35 15.44
CA GLN A 230 15.48 -2.65 15.52
C GLN A 230 15.02 -2.98 16.94
N VAL A 231 13.83 -3.57 17.05
CA VAL A 231 13.30 -4.19 18.26
C VAL A 231 13.07 -5.66 17.95
N SER A 232 13.63 -6.55 18.76
CA SER A 232 13.66 -7.98 18.44
C SER A 232 13.58 -8.86 19.68
N ASP A 233 12.91 -10.00 19.52
CA ASP A 233 12.96 -11.11 20.48
C ASP A 233 14.29 -11.89 20.41
N ILE A 234 15.12 -11.60 19.41
CA ILE A 234 16.48 -12.11 19.25
C ILE A 234 17.41 -11.15 20.01
N PRO A 235 17.98 -11.55 21.17
CA PRO A 235 18.69 -10.62 22.06
C PRO A 235 19.86 -9.88 21.41
N GLU A 236 20.55 -10.53 20.48
CA GLU A 236 21.70 -9.97 19.79
C GLU A 236 21.32 -8.86 18.80
N LEU A 237 20.09 -8.91 18.29
CA LEU A 237 19.53 -8.02 17.30
C LEU A 237 18.79 -6.83 17.94
N ASN A 238 18.36 -6.97 19.19
CA ASN A 238 17.56 -5.96 19.88
C ASN A 238 18.36 -4.66 20.14
N GLY A 239 17.78 -3.53 19.75
CA GLY A 239 18.37 -2.20 19.92
C GLY A 239 19.49 -1.86 18.94
N GLN A 240 19.81 -2.73 17.99
CA GLN A 240 20.73 -2.40 16.91
C GLN A 240 20.15 -1.34 15.98
N SER A 241 21.02 -0.63 15.27
CA SER A 241 20.59 0.28 14.22
C SER A 241 21.40 0.07 12.97
N TYR A 242 20.74 0.18 11.82
CA TYR A 242 21.35 0.00 10.51
C TYR A 242 20.84 1.07 9.54
N ARG A 243 21.70 1.48 8.60
CA ARG A 243 21.32 2.41 7.56
C ARG A 243 20.56 1.69 6.45
N VAL A 244 19.50 2.33 5.96
CA VAL A 244 18.74 1.90 4.79
C VAL A 244 18.64 3.06 3.82
N GLN A 245 18.79 2.78 2.53
CA GLN A 245 18.59 3.75 1.46
C GLN A 245 17.52 3.21 0.50
N PHE A 246 16.55 4.06 0.22
CA PHE A 246 15.45 3.82 -0.71
C PHE A 246 15.69 4.69 -1.95
N GLY A 247 15.72 4.06 -3.12
CA GLY A 247 15.80 4.72 -4.41
C GLY A 247 14.51 5.46 -4.77
N ALA A 248 14.47 6.04 -5.96
CA ALA A 248 13.23 6.57 -6.52
C ALA A 248 12.34 5.42 -7.00
N ARG A 249 11.03 5.51 -6.74
CA ARG A 249 10.02 4.60 -7.26
C ARG A 249 10.02 4.62 -8.79
N ASP A 250 10.03 3.44 -9.41
CA ASP A 250 9.98 3.29 -10.86
C ASP A 250 8.54 3.32 -11.40
N GLY A 251 8.39 3.26 -12.73
CA GLY A 251 7.07 3.28 -13.38
C GLY A 251 6.24 2.00 -13.18
N GLU A 252 6.81 0.96 -12.56
CA GLU A 252 6.12 -0.26 -12.15
C GLU A 252 5.79 -0.25 -10.65
N GLY A 253 6.00 0.89 -9.97
CA GLY A 253 5.69 1.05 -8.55
C GLY A 253 6.78 0.53 -7.60
N ARG A 254 7.89 0.01 -8.11
CA ARG A 254 8.93 -0.62 -7.28
C ARG A 254 9.94 0.39 -6.76
N VAL A 255 10.46 0.15 -5.56
CA VAL A 255 11.49 0.99 -4.93
C VAL A 255 12.77 0.20 -4.72
N PRO A 256 13.91 0.57 -5.35
CA PRO A 256 15.20 -0.03 -5.03
C PRO A 256 15.56 0.20 -3.56
N VAL A 257 16.03 -0.83 -2.85
CA VAL A 257 16.47 -0.71 -1.46
C VAL A 257 17.89 -1.22 -1.30
N THR A 258 18.70 -0.53 -0.50
CA THR A 258 20.04 -0.97 -0.14
C THR A 258 20.28 -0.84 1.35
N TYR A 259 21.10 -1.75 1.86
CA TYR A 259 21.53 -1.84 3.25
C TYR A 259 23.06 -1.73 3.29
N PRO A 260 23.62 -0.50 3.23
CA PRO A 260 25.06 -0.31 3.04
C PRO A 260 25.92 -1.00 4.11
N ASP A 261 25.46 -0.95 5.36
CA ASP A 261 26.19 -1.52 6.50
C ASP A 261 26.09 -3.05 6.55
N LEU A 262 25.07 -3.63 5.91
CA LEU A 262 24.84 -5.08 5.84
C LEU A 262 25.36 -5.69 4.53
N GLY A 263 25.65 -4.87 3.51
CA GLY A 263 26.12 -5.32 2.21
C GLY A 263 25.05 -6.03 1.38
N CYS A 264 23.79 -5.62 1.52
CA CYS A 264 22.66 -6.20 0.79
C CYS A 264 21.94 -5.15 -0.07
N ALA A 265 21.30 -5.62 -1.13
CA ALA A 265 20.44 -4.81 -1.98
C ALA A 265 19.25 -5.64 -2.46
N GLY A 266 18.16 -4.95 -2.77
CA GLY A 266 16.91 -5.56 -3.17
C GLY A 266 15.98 -4.59 -3.87
N LEU A 267 14.75 -5.05 -4.06
CA LEU A 267 13.64 -4.28 -4.58
C LEU A 267 12.48 -4.42 -3.60
N LEU A 268 11.75 -3.32 -3.45
CA LEU A 268 10.48 -3.27 -2.75
C LEU A 268 9.38 -3.28 -3.79
N GLU A 269 8.51 -4.28 -3.73
CA GLU A 269 7.37 -4.45 -4.63
C GLU A 269 6.10 -4.08 -3.86
N PRO A 270 5.24 -3.20 -4.41
CA PRO A 270 3.95 -2.92 -3.78
C PRO A 270 3.14 -4.21 -3.75
N VAL A 271 2.62 -4.57 -2.58
CA VAL A 271 1.78 -5.75 -2.40
C VAL A 271 0.47 -5.30 -1.79
N HIS A 272 -0.60 -5.80 -2.40
CA HIS A 272 -1.95 -5.67 -1.89
C HIS A 272 -2.41 -7.10 -1.60
N ALA A 273 -2.77 -7.36 -0.36
CA ALA A 273 -3.27 -8.63 0.09
C ALA A 273 -4.58 -8.94 -0.64
N SER A 274 -4.66 -10.14 -1.21
CA SER A 274 -5.95 -10.61 -1.70
C SER A 274 -6.89 -10.84 -0.52
N ALA A 275 -8.20 -10.62 -0.71
CA ALA A 275 -9.20 -10.82 0.33
C ALA A 275 -9.07 -12.22 0.99
N GLY A 276 -8.63 -12.25 2.25
CA GLY A 276 -8.45 -13.48 3.03
C GLY A 276 -7.02 -14.02 3.13
N GLU A 277 -6.03 -13.34 2.55
CA GLU A 277 -4.61 -13.60 2.82
C GLU A 277 -4.15 -12.86 4.09
N GLU A 278 -3.21 -13.43 4.84
CA GLU A 278 -2.57 -12.81 6.04
C GLU A 278 -1.37 -11.92 5.66
N ILE A 279 -1.27 -11.51 4.39
CA ILE A 279 -0.18 -10.63 3.95
C ILE A 279 -0.57 -9.19 4.29
N GLN A 280 0.36 -8.40 4.82
CA GLN A 280 0.16 -6.98 5.07
C GLN A 280 0.30 -6.19 3.77
N ASP A 281 -0.61 -5.23 3.55
CA ASP A 281 -0.48 -4.24 2.48
C ASP A 281 0.78 -3.36 2.74
N GLY A 282 1.39 -2.83 1.67
CA GLY A 282 2.63 -2.05 1.73
C GLY A 282 3.67 -2.54 0.71
N PHE A 283 4.94 -2.58 1.10
CA PHE A 283 6.05 -2.95 0.22
C PHE A 283 6.73 -4.25 0.63
N HIS A 284 6.50 -5.33 -0.11
CA HIS A 284 7.20 -6.58 0.10
C HIS A 284 8.63 -6.51 -0.42
N GLU A 285 9.57 -6.87 0.42
CA GLU A 285 10.98 -6.88 0.10
C GLU A 285 11.40 -8.14 -0.65
N ASN A 286 12.18 -7.92 -1.72
CA ASN A 286 12.89 -8.96 -2.44
C ASN A 286 14.39 -8.63 -2.53
N ILE A 287 15.20 -9.23 -1.65
CA ILE A 287 16.65 -9.14 -1.65
C ILE A 287 17.23 -9.89 -2.86
N THR A 288 17.94 -9.16 -3.72
CA THR A 288 18.56 -9.69 -4.94
C THR A 288 20.07 -9.85 -4.81
N GLU A 289 20.70 -9.13 -3.85
CA GLU A 289 22.12 -9.18 -3.57
C GLU A 289 22.40 -9.26 -2.06
N GLY A 290 23.41 -10.05 -1.67
CA GLY A 290 23.81 -10.23 -0.26
C GLY A 290 23.17 -11.43 0.43
N THR A 291 23.17 -11.43 1.76
CA THR A 291 22.62 -12.54 2.59
C THR A 291 21.74 -12.02 3.73
N CYS A 292 21.07 -10.89 3.52
CA CYS A 292 20.08 -10.38 4.46
C CYS A 292 18.83 -11.27 4.46
N ASP A 293 18.03 -11.15 5.52
CA ASP A 293 16.69 -11.71 5.53
C ASP A 293 15.88 -11.16 4.34
N ASN A 294 14.99 -11.98 3.78
CA ASN A 294 14.21 -11.65 2.59
C ASN A 294 12.72 -11.86 2.85
N GLY A 295 11.86 -11.07 2.21
CA GLY A 295 10.41 -11.18 2.28
C GLY A 295 9.75 -10.45 3.45
N GLY A 296 10.45 -9.51 4.08
CA GLY A 296 9.82 -8.62 5.04
C GLY A 296 8.98 -7.54 4.35
N THR A 297 8.16 -6.84 5.13
CA THR A 297 7.28 -5.79 4.60
C THR A 297 7.72 -4.42 5.12
N TRP A 298 7.96 -3.51 4.19
CA TRP A 298 8.20 -2.10 4.45
C TRP A 298 6.91 -1.31 4.35
N HIS A 299 6.77 -0.33 5.23
CA HIS A 299 5.66 0.62 5.21
C HIS A 299 6.24 2.03 5.38
N PHE A 300 5.71 2.99 4.65
CA PHE A 300 6.11 4.38 4.68
C PHE A 300 5.03 5.22 5.37
N SER A 301 5.45 6.30 6.02
CA SER A 301 4.54 7.34 6.50
C SER A 301 5.18 8.66 6.15
N ILE A 302 4.77 9.23 5.02
CA ILE A 302 5.36 10.43 4.43
C ILE A 302 4.29 11.50 4.24
N ASN A 303 4.33 12.50 5.11
CA ASN A 303 3.50 13.70 5.02
C ASN A 303 4.31 14.96 5.36
N GLU A 304 3.70 16.13 5.29
CA GLU A 304 4.37 17.42 5.53
C GLU A 304 5.03 17.53 6.92
N SER A 305 4.55 16.76 7.90
CA SER A 305 5.01 16.83 9.29
C SER A 305 5.95 15.68 9.69
N ARG A 306 5.99 14.59 8.90
CA ARG A 306 6.68 13.35 9.27
C ARG A 306 7.04 12.53 8.04
N GLU A 307 8.31 12.10 7.98
CA GLU A 307 8.78 11.09 7.04
C GLU A 307 9.41 9.94 7.85
N ARG A 308 8.84 8.73 7.78
CA ARG A 308 9.29 7.53 8.50
C ARG A 308 9.13 6.28 7.64
N ALA A 309 9.96 5.29 7.89
CA ALA A 309 9.75 3.92 7.43
C ALA A 309 9.72 2.95 8.61
N THR A 310 8.92 1.90 8.44
CA THR A 310 8.83 0.74 9.32
C THR A 310 9.05 -0.52 8.50
N TYR A 311 9.77 -1.47 9.08
CA TYR A 311 9.99 -2.80 8.55
C TYR A 311 9.45 -3.86 9.51
N ASN A 312 8.69 -4.81 8.99
CA ASN A 312 8.27 -6.02 9.68
C ASN A 312 9.01 -7.22 9.06
N ALA A 313 9.73 -7.97 9.90
CA ALA A 313 10.40 -9.17 9.43
C ALA A 313 9.38 -10.25 9.01
N PRO A 314 9.69 -11.09 8.00
CA PRO A 314 8.79 -12.16 7.53
C PRO A 314 8.45 -13.18 8.62
N THR A 315 9.34 -13.31 9.61
CA THR A 315 9.17 -14.24 10.73
C THR A 315 8.31 -13.67 11.86
N GLY A 316 7.99 -12.37 11.83
CA GLY A 316 7.34 -11.63 12.92
C GLY A 316 8.21 -11.45 14.18
N ARG A 317 9.46 -11.90 14.19
CA ARG A 317 10.32 -11.93 15.38
C ARG A 317 11.07 -10.62 15.67
N TYR A 318 11.03 -9.69 14.72
CA TYR A 318 11.58 -8.35 14.89
C TYR A 318 10.91 -7.37 13.94
N HIS A 319 10.98 -6.10 14.32
CA HIS A 319 10.63 -4.97 13.47
C HIS A 319 11.73 -3.92 13.59
N ALA A 320 11.79 -3.01 12.63
CA ALA A 320 12.67 -1.85 12.70
C ALA A 320 11.95 -0.60 12.24
N GLU A 321 12.30 0.54 12.81
CA GLU A 321 11.70 1.82 12.44
C GLU A 321 12.70 2.96 12.55
N GLY A 322 12.52 3.99 11.73
CA GLY A 322 13.38 5.16 11.76
C GLY A 322 12.90 6.32 10.91
N PRO A 323 13.30 7.56 11.26
CA PRO A 323 13.00 8.72 10.44
C PRO A 323 13.72 8.63 9.08
N LEU A 324 13.07 9.16 8.06
CA LEU A 324 13.62 9.30 6.71
C LEU A 324 14.09 10.73 6.47
N ASN A 325 15.12 10.87 5.65
CA ASN A 325 15.57 12.13 5.09
C ASN A 325 15.63 11.99 3.57
N ARG A 326 15.39 13.10 2.86
CA ARG A 326 15.63 13.17 1.42
C ARG A 326 17.10 12.94 1.13
N ALA A 327 17.40 11.94 0.31
CA ALA A 327 18.76 11.63 -0.10
C ALA A 327 19.08 12.39 -1.40
N GLY A 328 20.11 13.25 -1.36
CA GLY A 328 20.53 14.10 -2.47
C GLY A 328 21.75 14.95 -2.12
#